data_AF-A0A7Y3NGR5-F1
#
_entry.id   AF-A0A7Y3NGR5-F1
#
_cell.length_a   1.000
_cell.length_b   1.000
_cell.length_c   1.000
_cell.angle_alpha   90.00
_cell.angle_beta   90.00
_cell.angle_gamma   90.00
#
_symmetry.space_group_name_H-M   'P 1'
#
loop_
_entity.id
_entity.type
_entity.pdbx_description
1 polymer ?
#
loop_
_entity_poly.entity_id
_entity_poly.type
_entity_poly.pdbx_seq_one_letter_code
_entity_poly.pdbx_strand_id
1 'polypeptide(L)'
;MRLLLGLFILFVSCNPNDQYKGLVLPPTPILTVQNSYGVVNFAYIRVRQEPQLDSRLVTMLRGGSIVEIVTSTNNEEMIEGKKNRWYEIQYEGRLGWVFGSYLKIYDSLDKARNAAQEGLSNGTETGS
;
A
#
# COMPACT_ATOMS: atom_id res chain seq x y z
N MET A 1 -23.58 -65.08 -52.33
CA MET A 1 -22.92 -64.29 -53.40
C MET A 1 -22.38 -63.03 -52.75
N ARG A 2 -21.04 -62.90 -52.75
CA ARG A 2 -20.26 -61.64 -52.62
C ARG A 2 -20.36 -60.88 -51.28
N LEU A 3 -19.31 -60.27 -50.72
CA LEU A 3 -17.86 -60.23 -50.93
C LEU A 3 -17.40 -59.13 -49.96
N LEU A 4 -16.22 -59.30 -49.32
CA LEU A 4 -15.31 -58.21 -48.91
C LEU A 4 -15.75 -57.29 -47.74
N LEU A 5 -14.89 -56.82 -46.84
CA LEU A 5 -13.43 -56.87 -46.71
C LEU A 5 -13.08 -56.33 -45.31
N GLY A 6 -12.16 -57.03 -44.64
CA GLY A 6 -11.26 -56.57 -43.56
C GLY A 6 -11.69 -55.42 -42.65
N LEU A 7 -12.07 -55.75 -41.42
CA LEU A 7 -11.87 -54.83 -40.30
C LEU A 7 -10.44 -55.02 -39.79
N PHE A 8 -9.57 -54.14 -40.26
CA PHE A 8 -8.15 -54.05 -39.91
C PHE A 8 -8.05 -53.70 -38.42
N ILE A 9 -7.63 -54.67 -37.58
CA ILE A 9 -7.36 -54.46 -36.16
C ILE A 9 -6.10 -53.61 -36.07
N LEU A 10 -6.27 -52.29 -35.99
CA LEU A 10 -5.20 -51.38 -35.60
C LEU A 10 -4.95 -51.59 -34.11
N PHE A 11 -3.96 -52.44 -33.80
CA PHE A 11 -3.27 -52.39 -32.52
C PHE A 11 -2.57 -51.03 -32.42
N VAL A 12 -3.32 -50.02 -31.96
CA VAL A 12 -2.73 -48.77 -31.48
C VAL A 12 -2.03 -49.13 -30.17
N SER A 13 -0.76 -49.50 -30.30
CA SER A 13 0.18 -49.59 -29.20
C SER A 13 0.30 -48.20 -28.57
N CYS A 14 -0.39 -47.98 -27.45
CA CYS A 14 -0.13 -46.82 -26.61
C CYS A 14 1.23 -47.01 -25.95
N ASN A 15 2.24 -46.28 -26.43
CA ASN A 15 3.53 -46.16 -25.75
C ASN A 15 3.51 -44.86 -24.92
N PRO A 16 3.28 -44.89 -23.60
CA PRO A 16 3.37 -43.71 -22.77
C PRO A 16 4.84 -43.40 -22.50
N ASN A 17 5.50 -42.75 -23.46
CA ASN A 17 6.77 -42.07 -23.22
C ASN A 17 6.51 -40.57 -23.12
N ASP A 18 5.87 -40.14 -22.02
CA ASP A 18 5.93 -38.75 -21.60
C ASP A 18 6.89 -38.63 -20.42
N GLN A 19 8.14 -38.39 -20.77
CA GLN A 19 9.15 -37.84 -19.87
C GLN A 19 8.71 -36.41 -19.53
N TYR A 20 7.90 -36.26 -18.48
CA TYR A 20 7.66 -34.97 -17.85
C TYR A 20 8.99 -34.46 -17.28
N LYS A 21 9.75 -33.75 -18.13
CA LYS A 21 10.88 -32.93 -17.69
C LYS A 21 10.33 -32.02 -16.58
N GLY A 22 10.90 -32.17 -15.38
CA GLY A 22 10.43 -31.46 -14.20
C GLY A 22 10.29 -29.97 -14.48
N LEU A 23 9.13 -29.41 -14.14
CA LEU A 23 8.91 -27.97 -14.18
C LEU A 23 9.85 -27.32 -13.17
N VAL A 24 10.90 -26.68 -13.66
CA VAL A 24 11.70 -25.76 -12.85
C VAL A 24 10.86 -24.49 -12.70
N LEU A 25 10.32 -24.29 -11.51
CA LEU A 25 9.59 -23.07 -11.20
C LEU A 25 10.59 -21.89 -11.15
N PRO A 26 10.30 -20.76 -11.82
CA PRO A 26 11.09 -19.56 -11.61
C PRO A 26 10.96 -19.12 -10.14
N PRO A 27 12.00 -18.52 -9.55
CA PRO A 27 11.88 -17.95 -8.21
C PRO A 27 10.76 -16.91 -8.22
N THR A 28 9.80 -17.05 -7.30
CA THR A 28 8.79 -16.01 -7.08
C THR A 28 9.50 -14.72 -6.67
N PRO A 29 9.24 -13.59 -7.35
CA PRO A 29 9.78 -12.32 -6.91
C PRO A 29 9.28 -12.05 -5.49
N ILE A 30 10.21 -11.80 -4.59
CA ILE A 30 9.90 -11.30 -3.25
C ILE A 30 9.30 -9.90 -3.41
N LEU A 31 8.02 -9.76 -3.01
CA LEU A 31 7.33 -8.47 -2.96
C LEU A 31 7.95 -7.63 -1.84
N THR A 32 8.87 -6.73 -2.19
CA THR A 32 9.37 -5.73 -1.26
C THR A 32 8.30 -4.66 -1.10
N VAL A 33 7.52 -4.71 -0.02
CA VAL A 33 6.57 -3.64 0.32
C VAL A 33 7.39 -2.41 0.71
N GLN A 34 7.42 -1.39 -0.15
CA GLN A 34 8.00 -0.09 0.19
C GLN A 34 6.91 0.77 0.86
N ASN A 35 6.64 0.51 2.14
CA ASN A 35 5.71 1.31 2.91
C ASN A 35 6.31 2.71 3.13
N SER A 36 5.51 3.74 2.87
CA SER A 36 5.82 5.12 3.28
C SER A 36 5.03 5.47 4.54
N TYR A 37 5.59 6.33 5.38
CA TYR A 37 5.00 6.71 6.66
C TYR A 37 4.88 8.24 6.77
N GLY A 38 3.81 8.72 7.38
CA GLY A 38 3.59 10.12 7.69
C GLY A 38 3.70 10.38 9.18
N VAL A 39 4.36 11.47 9.58
CA VAL A 39 4.32 12.00 10.95
C VAL A 39 3.53 13.30 10.95
N VAL A 40 2.52 13.39 11.79
CA VAL A 40 1.67 14.59 11.92
C VAL A 40 2.48 15.73 12.54
N ASN A 41 2.59 16.85 11.81
CA ASN A 41 3.40 18.02 12.22
C ASN A 41 2.57 19.21 12.77
N PHE A 42 1.27 19.03 12.99
CA PHE A 42 0.37 19.99 13.64
C PHE A 42 -0.20 19.41 14.92
N ALA A 43 -0.68 20.25 15.84
CA ALA A 43 -1.24 19.80 17.12
C ALA A 43 -2.39 18.79 16.94
N TYR A 44 -3.27 19.05 15.98
CA TYR A 44 -4.36 18.16 15.60
C TYR A 44 -4.67 18.28 14.11
N ILE A 45 -5.00 17.16 13.47
CA ILE A 45 -5.44 17.12 12.07
C ILE A 45 -6.68 16.26 11.92
N ARG A 46 -7.50 16.59 10.93
CA ARG A 46 -8.72 15.86 10.60
C ARG A 46 -8.44 14.83 9.52
N VAL A 47 -8.85 13.58 9.76
CA VAL A 47 -8.84 12.51 8.77
C VAL A 47 -10.22 12.42 8.15
N ARG A 48 -10.28 12.47 6.82
CA ARG A 48 -11.52 12.61 6.05
C ARG A 48 -11.86 11.34 5.29
N GLN A 49 -13.13 11.19 4.93
CA GLN A 49 -13.57 10.02 4.18
C GLN A 49 -13.16 10.11 2.71
N GLU A 50 -13.08 11.32 2.16
CA GLU A 50 -12.68 11.61 0.78
C GLU A 50 -11.63 12.74 0.77
N PRO A 51 -10.82 12.87 -0.31
CA PRO A 51 -9.75 13.87 -0.42
C PRO A 51 -10.29 15.28 -0.72
N GLN A 52 -11.12 15.81 0.17
CA GLN A 52 -11.73 17.15 0.03
C GLN A 52 -12.07 17.76 1.40
N LEU A 53 -12.03 19.09 1.52
CA LEU A 53 -12.13 19.82 2.79
C LEU A 53 -13.51 19.78 3.47
N ASP A 54 -14.57 19.44 2.76
CA ASP A 54 -15.94 19.35 3.25
C ASP A 54 -16.41 17.90 3.45
N SER A 55 -15.58 16.91 3.09
CA SER A 55 -15.91 15.51 3.31
C SER A 55 -16.03 15.17 4.79
N ARG A 56 -16.86 14.16 5.05
CA ARG A 56 -17.13 13.59 6.37
C ARG A 56 -15.82 13.25 7.08
N LEU A 57 -15.81 13.49 8.39
CA LEU A 57 -14.68 13.11 9.24
C LEU A 57 -14.75 11.64 9.63
N VAL A 58 -13.62 10.95 9.46
CA VAL A 58 -13.40 9.59 9.95
C VAL A 58 -12.89 9.63 11.39
N THR A 59 -11.87 10.46 11.64
CA THR A 59 -11.25 10.61 12.97
C THR A 59 -10.40 11.89 13.04
N MET A 60 -9.77 12.12 14.19
CA MET A 60 -8.78 13.18 14.41
C MET A 60 -7.47 12.55 14.90
N LEU A 61 -6.33 13.05 14.41
CA LEU A 61 -4.99 12.63 14.85
C LEU A 61 -4.32 13.78 15.61
N ARG A 62 -3.42 13.42 16.53
CA ARG A 62 -2.62 14.38 17.31
C ARG A 62 -1.26 14.59 16.64
N GLY A 63 -0.61 15.69 16.98
CA GLY A 63 0.80 15.91 16.63
C GLY A 63 1.68 14.75 17.09
N GLY A 64 2.60 14.34 16.24
CA GLY A 64 3.48 13.19 16.48
C GLY A 64 2.86 11.82 16.19
N SER A 65 1.55 11.72 15.89
CA SER A 65 0.97 10.47 15.40
C SER A 65 1.69 10.01 14.12
N ILE A 66 2.00 8.72 14.06
CA ILE A 66 2.59 8.06 12.89
C ILE A 66 1.48 7.32 12.15
N VAL A 67 1.43 7.50 10.84
CA VAL A 67 0.46 6.87 9.94
C VAL A 67 1.18 6.16 8.82
N GLU A 68 0.60 5.08 8.32
CA GLU A 68 1.06 4.47 7.07
C GLU A 68 0.40 5.18 5.89
N ILE A 69 1.16 5.45 4.83
CA ILE A 69 0.65 6.01 3.58
C ILE A 69 0.31 4.87 2.65
N VAL A 70 -0.97 4.80 2.27
CA VAL A 70 -1.51 3.76 1.38
C VAL A 70 -1.40 4.21 -0.07
N THR A 71 -1.82 5.44 -0.35
CA THR A 71 -1.74 6.03 -1.70
C THR A 71 -1.81 7.56 -1.64
N SER A 72 -1.72 8.21 -2.78
CA SER A 72 -1.90 9.66 -2.93
C SER A 72 -2.74 9.99 -4.16
N THR A 73 -3.39 11.15 -4.16
CA THR A 73 -4.03 11.67 -5.37
C THR A 73 -2.98 11.96 -6.44
N ASN A 74 -3.40 11.91 -7.72
CA ASN A 74 -2.51 12.21 -8.83
C ASN A 74 -2.15 13.71 -8.91
N ASN A 75 -3.10 14.56 -8.54
CA ASN A 75 -2.99 16.00 -8.65
C ASN A 75 -2.71 16.64 -7.27
N GLU A 76 -2.04 17.78 -7.33
CA GLU A 76 -1.85 18.67 -6.18
C GLU A 76 -2.97 19.71 -6.12
N GLU A 77 -3.31 20.11 -4.90
CA GLU A 77 -4.28 21.15 -4.59
C GLU A 77 -3.63 22.27 -3.77
N MET A 78 -4.19 23.46 -3.88
CA MET A 78 -3.83 24.63 -3.07
C MET A 78 -4.82 24.75 -1.91
N ILE A 79 -4.38 24.46 -0.70
CA ILE A 79 -5.19 24.57 0.53
C ILE A 79 -4.39 25.42 1.52
N GLU A 80 -5.02 26.48 2.05
CA GLU A 80 -4.41 27.36 3.07
C GLU A 80 -3.03 27.91 2.65
N GLY A 81 -2.86 28.20 1.35
CA GLY A 81 -1.60 28.71 0.80
C GLY A 81 -0.49 27.65 0.67
N LYS A 82 -0.79 26.37 0.88
CA LYS A 82 0.14 25.26 0.68
C LYS A 82 -0.29 24.42 -0.52
N LYS A 83 0.67 24.09 -1.38
CA LYS A 83 0.49 23.15 -2.49
C LYS A 83 0.89 21.76 -2.06
N ASN A 84 -0.01 20.79 -2.13
CA ASN A 84 0.30 19.40 -1.83
C ASN A 84 -0.74 18.44 -2.41
N ARG A 85 -0.51 17.14 -2.27
CA ARG A 85 -1.47 16.08 -2.62
C ARG A 85 -2.28 15.68 -1.40
N TRP A 86 -3.38 14.98 -1.62
CA TRP A 86 -4.03 14.23 -0.56
C TRP A 86 -3.39 12.84 -0.46
N TYR A 87 -3.22 12.37 0.77
CA TYR A 87 -2.72 11.04 1.07
C TYR A 87 -3.82 10.24 1.74
N GLU A 88 -4.09 9.05 1.21
CA GLU A 88 -4.85 8.05 1.94
C GLU A 88 -3.90 7.39 2.92
N ILE A 89 -4.33 7.34 4.17
CA ILE A 89 -3.57 6.83 5.29
C ILE A 89 -4.31 5.69 5.96
N GLN A 90 -3.53 4.79 6.55
CA GLN A 90 -4.02 3.74 7.44
C GLN A 90 -3.58 4.07 8.87
N TYR A 91 -4.55 4.17 9.77
CA TYR A 91 -4.29 4.40 11.19
C TYR A 91 -5.26 3.58 12.05
N GLU A 92 -4.74 2.74 12.94
CA GLU A 92 -5.53 1.88 13.84
C GLU A 92 -6.64 1.09 13.12
N GLY A 93 -6.33 0.52 11.95
CA GLY A 93 -7.32 -0.25 11.16
C GLY A 93 -8.37 0.60 10.42
N ARG A 94 -8.32 1.93 10.48
CA ARG A 94 -9.17 2.85 9.69
C ARG A 94 -8.40 3.52 8.55
N LEU A 95 -9.03 3.55 7.36
CA LEU A 95 -8.58 4.30 6.20
C LEU A 95 -9.19 5.71 6.19
N GLY A 96 -8.45 6.67 5.63
CA GLY A 96 -8.98 7.99 5.34
C GLY A 96 -7.93 8.94 4.78
N TRP A 97 -8.36 10.14 4.41
CA TRP A 97 -7.58 11.10 3.65
C TRP A 97 -7.11 12.28 4.50
N VAL A 98 -5.86 12.67 4.30
CA VAL A 98 -5.20 13.83 4.93
C VAL A 98 -4.49 14.65 3.86
N PHE A 99 -4.59 15.97 3.93
CA PHE A 99 -3.84 16.84 3.04
C PHE A 99 -2.36 16.83 3.42
N GLY A 100 -1.48 16.56 2.45
CA GLY A 100 -0.10 16.18 2.72
C GLY A 100 0.78 17.26 3.32
N SER A 101 0.39 18.54 3.25
CA SER A 101 1.13 19.61 3.95
C SER A 101 1.14 19.43 5.48
N TYR A 102 0.20 18.63 6.01
CA TYR A 102 0.08 18.29 7.42
C TYR A 102 0.90 17.07 7.85
N LEU A 103 1.65 16.47 6.92
CA LEU A 103 2.47 15.29 7.15
C LEU A 103 3.93 15.58 6.79
N LYS A 104 4.86 15.03 7.59
CA LYS A 104 6.24 14.79 7.17
C LYS A 104 6.36 13.34 6.73
N ILE A 105 6.83 13.10 5.51
CA ILE A 105 6.86 11.76 4.90
C ILE A 105 8.24 11.12 5.07
N TYR A 106 8.25 9.83 5.39
CA TYR A 106 9.43 9.00 5.61
C TYR A 106 9.30 7.69 4.83
N ASP A 107 10.43 7.15 4.38
CA ASP A 107 10.55 5.89 3.62
C ASP A 107 10.69 4.65 4.54
N SER A 108 10.70 4.84 5.86
CA SER A 108 10.73 3.75 6.83
C SER A 108 10.06 4.13 8.15
N LEU A 109 9.55 3.10 8.85
CA LEU A 109 8.91 3.27 10.15
C LEU A 109 9.89 3.79 11.20
N ASP A 110 11.14 3.33 11.17
CA ASP A 110 12.15 3.74 12.15
C ASP A 110 12.50 5.22 12.03
N LYS A 111 12.61 5.75 10.81
CA LYS A 111 12.82 7.19 10.60
C LYS A 111 11.61 8.01 11.09
N ALA A 112 10.39 7.53 10.82
CA ALA A 112 9.18 8.18 11.31
C ALA A 112 9.11 8.19 12.85
N ARG A 113 9.48 7.10 13.51
CA ARG A 113 9.54 7.00 14.99
C ARG A 113 10.54 7.96 15.59
N ASN A 114 11.75 8.03 15.05
CA ASN A 114 12.77 8.94 15.54
C ASN A 114 12.30 10.40 15.42
N ALA A 115 11.72 10.78 14.28
CA ALA A 115 11.19 12.13 14.08
C ALA A 115 10.02 12.47 15.01
N ALA A 116 9.13 11.51 15.31
CA ALA A 116 8.04 11.71 16.24
C ALA A 116 8.54 11.92 17.68
N GLN A 117 9.59 11.21 18.09
CA GLN A 117 10.21 11.32 19.41
C GLN A 117 10.94 12.66 19.61
N GLU A 118 11.71 13.12 18.61
CA GLU A 118 12.39 14.42 18.64
C GLU A 118 11.40 15.59 18.82
N GLY A 119 10.23 15.50 18.20
CA GLY A 119 9.17 16.50 18.36
C GLY A 119 8.61 16.56 19.78
N LEU A 120 8.61 15.43 20.51
CA LEU A 120 8.14 15.36 21.90
C LEU A 120 9.19 15.89 22.88
N SER A 121 10.47 15.58 22.69
CA SER A 121 11.55 16.03 23.58
C SER A 121 11.77 17.55 23.52
N ASN A 122 11.65 18.15 22.33
CA ASN A 122 11.86 19.59 22.16
C ASN A 122 10.68 20.43 22.70
N GLY A 123 9.51 19.82 22.93
CA GLY A 123 8.33 20.48 23.48
C GLY A 123 8.30 20.58 25.00
N THR A 124 9.17 19.86 25.72
CA THR A 124 9.18 19.81 27.19
C THR A 124 10.06 20.87 27.86
N GLU A 125 10.77 21.72 27.11
CA GLU A 125 11.72 22.71 27.67
C GLU A 125 11.21 24.17 27.67
N THR A 126 10.03 24.48 27.13
CA THR A 126 9.53 25.87 27.00
C THR A 126 8.33 26.22 27.87
N GLY A 127 8.12 25.47 28.96
CA GLY A 127 7.05 25.73 29.93
C GLY A 127 7.54 25.60 31.37
N SER A 128 8.39 26.51 31.83
CA SER A 128 8.66 26.78 33.24
C SER A 128 8.97 28.25 33.44
#